data_AF-A0A377XGE0-F1
#
_entry.id   AF-A0A377XGE0-F1
#
_cell.length_a   1.000
_cell.length_b   1.000
_cell.length_c   1.000
_cell.angle_alpha   90.00
_cell.angle_beta   90.00
_cell.angle_gamma   90.00
#
_symmetry.space_group_name_H-M   'P 1'
#
loop_
_entity.id
_entity.type
_entity.pdbx_description
1 polymer ?
#
loop_
_entity_poly.entity_id
_entity_poly.type
_entity_poly.pdbx_seq_one_letter_code
_entity_poly.pdbx_strand_id
1 'polypeptide(L)' 'MIKELEATGIRKILQIELAVRPDSDQRGMTASGMIVINPPWKLEQQMNNVLPWLHSKLVPTGTGHATVSWIVPE' A
#
# COMPACT_ATOMS: atom_id res chain seq x y z
N MET A 1 9.83 0.93 -11.15
CA MET A 1 9.55 1.74 -9.95
C MET A 1 10.01 1.10 -8.64
N ILE A 2 9.31 0.11 -8.03
CA ILE A 2 9.71 -0.43 -6.70
C ILE A 2 11.16 -0.95 -6.70
N LYS A 3 11.54 -1.76 -7.69
CA LYS A 3 12.91 -2.24 -7.87
C LYS A 3 13.95 -1.11 -8.01
N GLU A 4 13.56 0.02 -8.62
CA GLU A 4 14.45 1.17 -8.79
C GLU A 4 14.61 1.93 -7.47
N LEU A 5 13.54 2.02 -6.66
CA LEU A 5 13.61 2.57 -5.30
C LEU A 5 14.51 1.72 -4.40
N GLU A 6 14.39 0.39 -4.45
CA GLU A 6 15.29 -0.53 -3.74
C GLU A 6 16.76 -0.34 -4.16
N ALA A 7 17.00 -0.18 -5.47
CA ALA A 7 18.34 0.02 -6.02
C ALA A 7 19.01 1.34 -5.57
N THR A 8 18.25 2.31 -5.05
CA THR A 8 18.82 3.55 -4.49
C THR A 8 19.59 3.34 -3.18
N GLY A 9 19.39 2.19 -2.51
CA GLY A 9 20.00 1.89 -1.21
C GLY A 9 19.34 2.59 -0.01
N ILE A 10 18.25 3.34 -0.23
CA ILE A 10 17.47 3.95 0.85
C ILE A 10 16.82 2.84 1.71
N ARG A 11 16.94 2.97 3.05
CA ARG A 11 16.34 2.06 4.03
C ARG A 11 15.00 2.60 4.54
N LYS A 12 14.26 1.76 5.29
CA LYS A 12 13.00 2.13 5.95
C LYS A 12 11.95 2.68 4.98
N ILE A 13 11.64 1.86 3.97
CA ILE A 13 10.64 2.17 2.96
C ILE A 13 9.40 1.32 3.19
N LEU A 14 8.30 1.96 3.58
CA LEU A 14 7.00 1.33 3.79
C LEU A 14 6.08 1.58 2.59
N GLN A 15 5.41 0.53 2.11
CA GLN A 15 4.35 0.58 1.11
C GLN A 15 3.00 0.38 1.80
N ILE A 16 2.06 1.24 1.43
CA ILE A 16 0.66 1.15 1.82
C ILE A 16 -0.16 1.18 0.56
N GLU A 17 -1.03 0.20 0.35
CA GLU A 17 -1.81 0.08 -0.89
C GLU A 17 -3.27 -0.26 -0.61
N LEU A 18 -4.18 0.33 -1.38
CA LEU A 18 -5.59 -0.01 -1.41
C LEU A 18 -6.04 -0.15 -2.86
N ALA A 19 -6.42 -1.38 -3.22
CA ALA A 19 -6.99 -1.77 -4.49
C ALA A 19 -8.50 -1.94 -4.35
N VAL A 20 -9.27 -1.25 -5.20
CA VAL A 20 -10.73 -1.40 -5.24
C VAL A 20 -11.18 -2.53 -6.17
N ARG A 21 -10.27 -2.96 -7.06
CA ARG A 21 -10.44 -4.07 -8.00
C ARG A 21 -9.11 -4.81 -8.17
N PRO A 22 -9.13 -6.08 -8.58
CA PRO A 22 -7.91 -6.79 -9.00
C PRO A 22 -7.24 -6.08 -10.17
N ASP A 23 -5.94 -6.36 -10.34
CA ASP A 23 -5.19 -5.84 -11.47
C ASP A 23 -5.76 -6.33 -12.81
N SER A 24 -5.71 -5.44 -13.80
CA SER A 24 -6.24 -5.68 -15.13
C SER A 24 -5.47 -4.87 -16.16
N ASP A 25 -5.28 -5.44 -17.34
CA ASP A 25 -4.70 -4.74 -18.50
C ASP A 25 -5.69 -3.79 -19.20
N GLN A 26 -6.92 -3.68 -18.68
CA GLN A 26 -7.93 -2.76 -19.18
C GLN A 26 -7.63 -1.32 -18.77
N ARG A 27 -8.24 -0.35 -19.46
CA ARG A 27 -8.09 1.07 -19.12
C ARG A 27 -8.72 1.38 -17.76
N GLY A 28 -7.98 2.07 -16.91
CA GLY A 28 -8.45 2.58 -15.62
C GLY A 28 -7.42 2.37 -14.52
N MET A 29 -7.65 2.95 -13.34
CA MET A 29 -6.84 2.75 -12.15
C MET A 29 -7.58 1.81 -11.20
N THR A 30 -7.02 0.64 -10.92
CA THR A 30 -7.61 -0.40 -10.05
C THR A 30 -7.18 -0.25 -8.59
N ALA A 31 -6.02 0.35 -8.36
CA ALA A 31 -5.42 0.56 -7.05
C ALA A 31 -4.63 1.87 -7.00
N SER A 32 -4.39 2.34 -5.78
CA SER A 32 -3.42 3.40 -5.51
C SER A 32 -2.71 3.12 -4.19
N GLY A 33 -1.55 3.72 -4.01
CA GLY A 33 -0.75 3.51 -2.81
C GLY A 33 0.13 4.70 -2.47
N MET A 34 0.68 4.63 -1.26
CA MET A 34 1.67 5.55 -0.73
C MET A 34 2.96 4.78 -0.44
N ILE A 35 4.08 5.35 -0.88
CA ILE A 35 5.41 4.92 -0.46
C ILE A 35 5.93 5.97 0.52
N VAL A 36 6.26 5.53 1.73
CA VAL A 36 6.72 6.41 2.82
C VAL A 36 8.12 6.00 3.22
N ILE A 37 9.09 6.88 2.97
CA ILE A 37 10.47 6.74 3.42
C ILE A 37 10.58 7.34 4.82
N ASN A 38 11.24 6.63 5.74
CA ASN A 38 11.34 6.99 7.15
C ASN A 38 9.95 7.23 7.79
N PRO A 39 9.04 6.24 7.72
CA PRO A 39 7.71 6.40 8.30
C PRO A 39 7.80 6.64 9.82
N PRO A 40 6.92 7.47 10.41
CA PRO A 40 6.76 7.55 11.85
C PRO A 40 6.45 6.16 12.43
N TRP A 41 6.98 5.85 13.62
CA TRP A 41 6.93 4.51 14.21
C TRP A 41 5.53 3.91 14.39
N LYS A 42 4.48 4.74 14.51
CA LYS A 42 3.09 4.26 14.61
C LYS A 42 2.42 4.00 13.27
N LEU A 43 2.98 4.47 12.15
CA LEU A 43 2.26 4.54 10.88
C LEU A 43 1.83 3.15 10.40
N GLU A 44 2.72 2.16 10.42
CA GLU A 44 2.40 0.78 10.06
C GLU A 44 1.24 0.24 10.90
N GLN A 45 1.30 0.39 12.23
CA GLN A 45 0.24 -0.04 13.13
C GLN A 45 -1.09 0.68 12.85
N GLN A 46 -1.05 2.00 12.64
CA GLN A 46 -2.22 2.80 12.34
C GLN A 46 -2.88 2.34 11.03
N MET A 47 -2.08 2.10 9.99
CA MET A 47 -2.59 1.63 8.70
C MET A 47 -3.18 0.23 8.79
N ASN A 48 -2.52 -0.70 9.49
CA ASN A 48 -3.08 -2.03 9.74
C ASN A 48 -4.43 -1.98 10.49
N ASN A 49 -4.62 -0.99 11.37
CA ASN A 49 -5.89 -0.81 12.08
C ASN A 49 -7.01 -0.20 11.20
N VAL A 50 -6.68 0.77 10.33
CA VAL A 50 -7.72 1.52 9.58
C VAL A 50 -8.02 0.95 8.20
N LEU A 51 -7.07 0.29 7.54
CA LEU A 51 -7.25 -0.18 6.16
C LEU A 51 -8.38 -1.20 6.00
N PRO A 52 -8.58 -2.19 6.90
CA PRO A 52 -9.72 -3.11 6.77
C PRO A 52 -11.07 -2.37 6.80
N TRP A 53 -11.21 -1.38 7.68
CA TRP A 53 -12.41 -0.56 7.76
C TRP A 53 -12.58 0.30 6.51
N LEU A 54 -11.52 0.99 6.06
CA LEU A 54 -11.52 1.79 4.83
C LEU A 54 -11.91 0.94 3.62
N HIS A 55 -11.30 -0.24 3.45
CA HIS A 55 -11.61 -1.15 2.36
C HIS A 55 -13.08 -1.57 2.39
N SER A 56 -13.63 -1.90 3.56
CA SER A 56 -15.05 -2.27 3.69
C SER A 56 -16.02 -1.14 3.30
N LYS A 57 -15.62 0.12 3.50
CA LYS A 57 -16.47 1.30 3.20
C LYS A 57 -16.32 1.78 1.77
N LEU A 58 -15.10 1.74 1.22
CA LEU A 58 -14.79 2.19 -0.12
C LEU A 58 -15.06 1.12 -1.17
N VAL A 59 -15.05 -0.16 -0.78
CA VAL A 59 -15.22 -1.32 -1.67
C VAL A 59 -16.32 -2.25 -1.13
N PRO A 60 -17.61 -1.89 -1.29
CA PRO A 60 -18.72 -2.69 -0.76
C PRO A 60 -18.77 -4.13 -1.29
N THR A 61 -18.22 -4.36 -2.48
CA THR A 61 -18.13 -5.70 -3.12
C THR A 61 -17.03 -6.57 -2.54
N GLY A 62 -16.12 -6.01 -1.71
CA GLY A 62 -15.00 -6.74 -1.12
C GLY A 62 -13.94 -7.21 -2.12
N THR A 63 -13.94 -6.69 -3.35
CA THR A 63 -12.95 -6.98 -4.39
C THR A 63 -11.64 -6.24 -4.14
N GLY A 64 -10.54 -6.67 -4.74
CA GLY A 64 -9.24 -6.01 -4.53
C GLY A 64 -8.62 -6.37 -3.17
N HIS A 65 -7.86 -5.45 -2.59
CA HIS A 65 -7.10 -5.68 -1.37
C HIS A 65 -6.73 -4.37 -0.66
N ALA A 66 -6.30 -4.48 0.59
CA ALA A 66 -5.61 -3.40 1.28
C ALA A 66 -4.44 -3.97 2.09
N THR A 67 -3.24 -3.43 1.89
CA THR A 67 -2.00 -4.02 2.41
C THR A 67 -1.05 -2.96 2.97
N VAL A 68 -0.23 -3.39 3.93
CA VAL A 68 0.91 -2.66 4.46
C VAL A 68 2.11 -3.60 4.43
N SER A 69 3.19 -3.19 3.78
CA SER A 69 4.40 -4.02 3.64
C SER A 69 5.66 -3.18 3.61
N TRP A 70 6.77 -3.75 4.07
CA TRP A 70 8.09 -3.13 3.95
C TRP A 70 8.70 -3.49 2.60
N ILE A 71 9.04 -2.48 1.80
CA ILE A 71 9.84 -2.65 0.58
C ILE A 71 11.30 -2.87 0.99
N VAL A 72 11.81 -1.98 1.84
CA VAL A 72 13.15 -2.11 2.44
C VAL A 72 13.01 -1.93 3.95
N PRO A 73 13.28 -2.97 4.76
CA PRO A 73 13.22 -2.88 6.22
C PRO A 73 14.41 -2.05 6.78
N GLU A 74 14.51 -1.97 8.11
CA GLU A 74 15.66 -1.35 8.80
C GLU A 74 16.99 -1.95 8.39
#